data_AF-A0A0C3B9W6-F1
#
_entry.id   AF-A0A0C3B9W6-F1
#
_cell.length_a   1.000
_cell.length_b   1.000
_cell.length_c   1.000
_cell.angle_alpha   90.00
_cell.angle_beta   90.00
_cell.angle_gamma   90.00
#
_symmetry.space_group_name_H-M   'P 1'
#
loop_
_entity.id
_entity.type
_entity.pdbx_description
1 polymer ?
#
loop_
_entity_poly.entity_id
_entity_poly.type
_entity_poly.pdbx_seq_one_letter_code
_entity_poly.pdbx_strand_id
1 'polypeptide(L)'
;MVSTSHPHEYIPAQEGFGRSPCPALNALANHGYLPRDGKNISIPQLVKALTGVYNLSYPLAFALASLGVILCGHGLYLDLEGLRKHNVIEHDASMVRITSNRDRSYPTFP
;
A
#
# COMPACT_ATOMS: atom_id res chain seq x y z
N MET A 1 -16.78 2.22 -29.57
CA MET A 1 -15.49 2.27 -28.85
C MET A 1 -15.32 0.91 -28.18
N VAL A 2 -14.45 0.06 -28.72
CA VAL A 2 -14.17 -1.25 -28.12
C VAL A 2 -13.31 -0.96 -26.89
N SER A 3 -13.89 -1.10 -25.71
CA SER A 3 -13.13 -1.11 -24.45
C SER A 3 -12.22 -2.32 -24.50
N THR A 4 -10.93 -2.13 -24.78
CA THR A 4 -9.92 -3.18 -24.62
C THR A 4 -9.71 -3.39 -23.12
N SER A 5 -10.69 -4.00 -22.44
CA SER A 5 -10.71 -4.19 -21.00
C SER A 5 -9.68 -5.25 -20.60
N HIS A 6 -8.42 -4.85 -20.54
CA HIS A 6 -7.40 -5.65 -19.88
C HIS A 6 -7.72 -5.64 -18.38
N PRO A 7 -7.80 -6.80 -17.70
CA PRO A 7 -8.23 -6.87 -16.30
C PRO A 7 -7.37 -6.03 -15.35
N HIS A 8 -6.15 -5.65 -15.80
CA HIS A 8 -5.18 -4.86 -15.05
C HIS A 8 -4.91 -3.47 -15.64
N GLU A 9 -5.87 -2.90 -16.38
CA GLU A 9 -5.78 -1.53 -16.86
C GLU A 9 -5.57 -0.55 -15.69
N TYR A 10 -4.72 0.45 -15.91
CA TYR A 10 -4.48 1.51 -14.94
C TYR A 10 -5.74 2.36 -14.80
N ILE A 11 -6.19 2.53 -13.55
CA ILE A 11 -7.26 3.47 -13.20
C ILE A 11 -6.73 4.31 -12.03
N PRO A 12 -6.75 5.66 -12.14
CA PRO A 12 -6.35 6.52 -11.04
C PRO A 12 -7.27 6.31 -9.82
N ALA A 13 -6.74 6.57 -8.63
CA ALA A 13 -7.54 6.51 -7.41
C ALA A 13 -8.69 7.54 -7.47
N GLN A 14 -9.91 7.08 -7.24
CA GLN A 14 -11.08 7.94 -7.13
C GLN A 14 -11.20 8.52 -5.70
N GLU A 15 -12.07 9.50 -5.53
CA GLU A 15 -12.38 10.03 -4.21
C GLU A 15 -12.91 8.92 -3.29
N GLY A 16 -12.39 8.84 -2.06
CA GLY A 16 -12.71 7.78 -1.10
C GLY A 16 -11.94 6.46 -1.28
N PHE A 17 -11.09 6.32 -2.29
CA PHE A 17 -10.25 5.13 -2.48
C PHE A 17 -8.92 5.31 -1.72
N GLY A 18 -8.75 4.50 -0.67
CA GLY A 18 -7.60 4.58 0.23
C GLY A 18 -6.29 4.24 -0.47
N ARG A 19 -5.22 4.96 -0.13
CA ARG A 19 -3.86 4.69 -0.63
C ARG A 19 -2.86 4.72 0.53
N SER A 20 -1.81 3.93 0.36
CA SER A 20 -0.74 3.73 1.34
C SER A 20 0.43 4.69 1.09
N PRO A 21 1.38 4.84 2.04
CA PRO A 21 2.63 5.51 1.76
C PRO A 21 3.50 4.72 0.75
N CYS A 22 3.27 3.41 0.60
CA CYS A 22 4.02 2.51 -0.26
C CYS A 22 3.64 2.67 -1.75
N PRO A 23 4.57 3.04 -2.64
CA PRO A 23 4.28 3.19 -4.07
C PRO A 23 3.89 1.86 -4.73
N ALA A 24 4.47 0.74 -4.30
CA ALA A 24 4.20 -0.59 -4.87
C ALA A 24 2.73 -1.02 -4.62
N LEU A 25 2.24 -0.93 -3.38
CA LEU A 25 0.85 -1.29 -3.08
C LEU A 25 -0.17 -0.37 -3.78
N ASN A 26 0.17 0.91 -3.92
CA ASN A 26 -0.69 1.86 -4.65
C ASN A 26 -0.78 1.51 -6.13
N ALA A 27 0.33 1.10 -6.75
CA ALA A 27 0.33 0.65 -8.13
C ALA A 27 -0.51 -0.62 -8.31
N LEU A 28 -0.38 -1.60 -7.41
CA LEU A 28 -1.22 -2.82 -7.44
C LEU A 28 -2.72 -2.51 -7.35
N ALA A 29 -3.12 -1.57 -6.48
CA ALA A 29 -4.52 -1.13 -6.39
C ALA A 29 -4.97 -0.37 -7.65
N ASN A 30 -4.13 0.52 -8.20
CA ASN A 30 -4.43 1.23 -9.44
C ASN A 30 -4.52 0.31 -10.67
N HIS A 31 -3.86 -0.84 -10.63
CA HIS A 31 -3.92 -1.88 -11.68
C HIS A 31 -4.89 -3.03 -11.33
N GLY A 32 -5.69 -2.93 -10.27
CA GLY A 32 -6.68 -3.94 -9.92
C GLY A 32 -6.13 -5.32 -9.53
N TYR A 33 -4.82 -5.42 -9.20
CA TYR A 33 -4.25 -6.62 -8.58
C TYR A 33 -4.63 -6.74 -7.10
N LEU A 34 -4.89 -5.59 -6.47
CA LEU A 34 -5.56 -5.46 -5.18
C LEU A 34 -6.90 -4.74 -5.39
N PRO A 35 -7.84 -4.82 -4.42
CA PRO A 35 -9.05 -4.01 -4.42
C PRO A 35 -8.73 -2.55 -4.74
N ARG A 36 -9.40 -1.98 -5.76
CA ARG A 36 -9.09 -0.63 -6.28
C ARG A 36 -9.39 0.47 -5.27
N ASP A 37 -10.33 0.21 -4.38
CA ASP A 37 -10.69 1.05 -3.24
C ASP A 37 -9.66 1.01 -2.09
N GLY A 38 -8.70 0.07 -2.14
CA GLY A 38 -7.63 -0.07 -1.17
C GLY A 38 -8.08 -0.59 0.19
N LYS A 39 -9.22 -1.31 0.26
CA LYS A 39 -9.82 -1.78 1.51
C LYS A 39 -9.96 -3.30 1.55
N ASN A 40 -10.13 -3.84 2.76
CA ASN A 40 -10.42 -5.25 3.03
C ASN A 40 -9.44 -6.22 2.35
N ILE A 41 -8.15 -5.90 2.37
CA ILE A 41 -7.14 -6.69 1.69
C ILE A 41 -6.65 -7.80 2.61
N SER A 42 -6.87 -9.06 2.22
CA SER A 42 -6.42 -10.22 2.99
C SER A 42 -4.94 -10.55 2.75
N ILE A 43 -4.31 -11.22 3.72
CA ILE A 43 -2.93 -11.76 3.59
C ILE A 43 -2.74 -12.55 2.27
N PRO A 44 -3.58 -13.55 1.91
CA PRO A 44 -3.38 -14.31 0.68
C PRO A 44 -3.50 -13.45 -0.59
N GLN A 45 -4.36 -12.42 -0.61
CA GLN A 45 -4.42 -11.47 -1.74
C GLN A 45 -3.13 -10.68 -1.87
N LEU A 46 -2.57 -10.17 -0.76
CA LEU A 46 -1.28 -9.48 -0.75
C LEU A 46 -0.16 -10.40 -1.23
N VAL A 47 -0.05 -11.60 -0.68
CA VAL A 47 0.99 -12.57 -1.08
C VAL A 47 0.89 -12.86 -2.56
N LYS A 48 -0.31 -13.15 -3.08
CA LYS A 48 -0.53 -13.43 -4.51
C LYS A 48 -0.14 -12.24 -5.39
N ALA A 49 -0.48 -11.02 -5.01
CA ALA A 49 -0.14 -9.83 -5.78
C ALA A 49 1.37 -9.55 -5.76
N LEU A 50 2.01 -9.68 -4.60
CA LEU A 50 3.45 -9.45 -4.42
C LEU A 50 4.31 -10.48 -5.16
N THR A 51 3.96 -11.77 -5.09
CA THR A 51 4.68 -12.82 -5.83
C THR A 51 4.35 -12.79 -7.32
N GLY A 52 3.09 -12.55 -7.69
CA GLY A 52 2.64 -12.61 -9.08
C GLY A 52 3.06 -11.41 -9.93
N VAL A 53 3.10 -10.21 -9.36
CA VAL A 53 3.39 -8.96 -10.12
C VAL A 53 4.84 -8.52 -9.95
N TYR A 54 5.35 -8.56 -8.71
CA TYR A 54 6.70 -8.11 -8.40
C TYR A 54 7.72 -9.22 -8.28
N ASN A 55 7.31 -10.47 -8.48
CA ASN A 55 8.19 -11.64 -8.41
C ASN A 55 8.99 -11.71 -7.09
N LEU A 56 8.36 -11.28 -5.98
CA LEU A 56 8.94 -11.46 -4.66
C LEU A 56 8.96 -12.95 -4.29
N SER A 57 9.97 -13.34 -3.52
CA SER A 57 10.00 -14.69 -2.96
C SER A 57 8.81 -14.89 -2.02
N TYR A 58 8.23 -16.09 -2.03
CA TYR A 58 7.12 -16.43 -1.14
C TYR A 58 7.37 -16.09 0.35
N PRO A 59 8.52 -16.43 0.97
CA PRO A 59 8.74 -16.11 2.37
C PRO A 59 8.76 -14.60 2.63
N LEU A 60 9.35 -13.81 1.72
CA LEU A 60 9.37 -12.36 1.85
C LEU A 60 7.98 -11.76 1.69
N ALA A 61 7.24 -12.18 0.67
CA ALA A 61 5.88 -11.72 0.42
C ALA A 61 4.95 -12.06 1.60
N PHE A 62 5.05 -13.28 2.14
CA PHE A 62 4.29 -13.72 3.30
C PHE A 62 4.62 -12.91 4.56
N ALA A 63 5.90 -12.67 4.82
CA ALA A 63 6.34 -11.86 5.96
C ALA A 63 5.82 -10.43 5.87
N LEU A 64 5.96 -9.77 4.71
CA LEU A 64 5.47 -8.40 4.49
C LEU A 64 3.94 -8.31 4.60
N ALA A 65 3.21 -9.25 4.00
CA ALA A 65 1.75 -9.27 4.07
C ALA A 65 1.24 -9.49 5.50
N SER A 66 1.83 -10.45 6.21
CA SER A 66 1.45 -10.77 7.59
C SER A 66 1.78 -9.62 8.53
N LEU A 67 2.97 -9.03 8.42
CA LEU A 67 3.38 -7.89 9.24
C LEU A 67 2.48 -6.67 9.00
N GLY A 68 2.16 -6.38 7.74
CA GLY A 68 1.24 -5.30 7.38
C GLY A 68 -0.15 -5.47 8.01
N VAL A 69 -0.73 -6.67 7.92
CA VAL A 69 -2.04 -6.97 8.52
C VAL A 69 -2.00 -6.93 10.05
N ILE A 70 -0.98 -7.52 10.68
CA ILE A 70 -0.88 -7.59 12.15
C ILE A 70 -0.67 -6.20 12.76
N LEU A 71 0.17 -5.36 12.15
CA LEU A 71 0.53 -4.07 12.72
C LEU A 71 -0.43 -2.94 12.32
N CYS A 72 -0.94 -2.97 11.09
CA CYS A 72 -1.70 -1.85 10.51
C CYS A 72 -3.13 -2.21 10.10
N GLY A 73 -3.49 -3.50 10.11
CA GLY A 73 -4.81 -3.98 9.72
C GLY A 73 -5.86 -3.91 10.82
N HIS A 74 -7.07 -4.35 10.46
CA HIS A 74 -8.20 -4.52 11.36
C HIS A 74 -8.67 -5.97 11.29
N GLY A 75 -8.33 -6.76 12.33
CA GLY A 75 -8.55 -8.21 12.33
C GLY A 75 -7.62 -8.93 11.34
N LEU A 76 -8.21 -9.58 10.32
CA LEU A 76 -7.47 -10.34 9.29
C LEU A 76 -7.31 -9.58 7.96
N TYR A 77 -7.75 -8.32 7.92
CA TYR A 77 -7.75 -7.49 6.72
C TYR A 77 -6.91 -6.24 6.91
N LEU A 78 -6.31 -5.77 5.81
CA LEU A 78 -5.56 -4.54 5.74
C LEU A 78 -6.27 -3.54 4.83
N ASP A 79 -6.43 -2.31 5.33
CA ASP A 79 -6.73 -1.16 4.50
C ASP A 79 -5.42 -0.43 4.20
N LEU A 80 -5.23 -0.01 2.95
CA LEU A 80 -4.02 0.69 2.52
C LEU A 80 -3.78 1.98 3.30
N GLU A 81 -4.85 2.64 3.74
CA GLU A 81 -4.78 3.83 4.59
C GLU A 81 -4.26 3.51 5.99
N GLY A 82 -4.51 2.29 6.51
CA GLY A 82 -3.99 1.84 7.80
C GLY A 82 -2.46 1.82 7.87
N LEU A 83 -1.79 1.65 6.72
CA LEU A 83 -0.32 1.72 6.61
C LEU A 83 0.23 3.15 6.77
N ARG A 84 -0.62 4.19 6.79
CA ARG A 84 -0.18 5.57 7.03
C ARG A 84 0.06 5.89 8.52
N LYS A 85 -0.21 4.96 9.42
CA LYS A 85 0.05 5.16 10.86
C LYS A 85 1.56 5.33 11.09
N HIS A 86 1.92 6.53 11.53
CA HIS A 86 3.31 6.90 11.80
C HIS A 86 3.91 6.06 12.93
N ASN A 87 5.20 5.74 12.83
CA ASN A 87 5.98 4.94 13.79
C ASN A 87 5.53 3.48 13.96
N VAL A 88 4.86 2.92 12.96
CA VAL A 88 4.54 1.48 12.92
C VAL A 88 5.33 0.80 11.80
N ILE A 89 4.95 1.08 10.56
CA ILE A 89 5.69 0.72 9.34
C ILE A 89 6.10 1.98 8.60
N GLU A 90 5.22 2.98 8.57
CA GLU A 90 5.55 4.31 8.04
C GLU A 90 6.58 5.00 8.94
N HIS A 91 7.61 5.57 8.31
CA HIS A 91 8.79 6.12 8.97
C HIS A 91 9.31 7.38 8.26
N ASP A 92 10.03 8.20 9.01
CA ASP A 92 10.71 9.39 8.51
C ASP A 92 11.87 9.08 7.55
N ALA A 93 12.35 10.09 6.81
CA ALA A 93 13.36 9.94 5.75
C ALA A 93 12.93 9.04 4.58
N SER A 94 11.63 9.00 4.30
CA SER A 94 11.09 8.40 3.07
C SER A 94 11.64 9.10 1.82
N MET A 95 11.97 8.33 0.78
CA MET A 95 12.58 8.88 -0.46
C MET A 95 11.65 9.82 -1.23
N VAL A 96 10.36 9.53 -1.24
CA VAL A 96 9.34 10.23 -2.05
C VAL A 96 8.19 10.79 -1.21
N ARG A 97 8.33 10.78 0.12
CA ARG A 97 7.32 11.30 1.05
C ARG A 97 7.98 12.26 2.03
N ILE A 98 7.25 13.32 2.35
CA ILE A 98 7.64 14.26 3.39
C ILE A 98 7.46 13.59 4.75
N THR A 99 8.36 13.89 5.69
CA THR A 99 8.28 13.41 7.07
C THR A 99 7.06 13.97 7.79
N SER A 100 6.43 13.15 8.64
CA SER A 100 5.22 13.51 9.40
C SER A 100 5.42 14.75 10.27
N ASN A 101 6.63 14.95 10.80
CA ASN A 101 6.95 16.06 11.67
C ASN A 101 7.20 17.40 10.93
N ARG A 102 7.00 17.48 9.60
CA ARG A 102 6.99 18.78 8.89
C ARG A 102 5.71 19.58 9.12
N ASP A 103 4.68 18.97 9.68
CA ASP A 103 3.47 19.67 10.11
C ASP A 103 3.62 20.24 11.55
N ARG A 104 4.73 19.91 12.24
CA ARG A 104 5.05 20.44 13.55
C ARG A 104 6.56 20.69 13.72
N SER A 105 7.03 21.78 13.12
CA SER A 105 8.26 22.48 13.54
C SER A 105 9.53 21.60 13.59
N TYR A 106 10.20 21.39 12.46
CA TYR A 106 11.64 21.14 12.54
C TYR A 106 12.35 22.50 12.70
N PRO A 107 13.18 22.71 13.75
CA PRO A 107 14.14 23.80 13.70
C PRO A 107 15.10 23.50 12.54
N THR A 108 15.31 24.50 11.69
CA THR A 108 16.41 24.48 10.73
C THR A 108 17.70 24.20 11.50
N PHE A 109 18.38 23.10 11.18
CA PHE A 109 19.75 22.89 11.65
C PHE A 109 20.64 24.02 11.08
N PRO A 110 21.66 24.47 11.85
CA PRO A 110 22.51 25.61 11.50
C PRO A 110 23.33 25.40 10.22
#